data_AF-X1BTJ9-F1
#
_entry.id   AF-X1BTJ9-F1
#
_cell.length_a   1.000
_cell.length_b   1.000
_cell.length_c   1.000
_cell.angle_alpha   90.00
_cell.angle_beta   90.00
_cell.angle_gamma   90.00
#
_symmetry.space_group_name_H-M   'P 1'
#
loop_
_entity.id
_entity.type
_entity.pdbx_description
1 polymer ?
#
loop_
_entity_poly.entity_id
_entity_poly.type
_entity_poly.pdbx_seq_one_letter_code
_entity_poly.pdbx_strand_id
1 'polypeptide(L)'
;TSGKWANGLKRVSLEDWKRKARDIGVNRIAAGIDGAKEKVVAFAEVLLPHIDRGKEKIRAMPDVTLDDNINRMTSFIRHMSELKRT
;
A
#
# COMPACT_ATOMS: atom_id res chain seq x y z
N THR A 1 -8.14 -3.11 -16.55
CA THR A 1 -7.07 -2.93 -15.54
C THR A 1 -7.57 -2.01 -14.42
N SER A 2 -7.11 -2.17 -13.17
CA SER A 2 -7.65 -1.47 -11.99
C SER A 2 -7.32 0.03 -11.88
N GLY A 3 -6.62 0.63 -12.85
CA GLY A 3 -6.20 2.04 -12.83
C GLY A 3 -5.12 2.40 -11.80
N LYS A 4 -4.73 1.47 -10.92
CA LYS A 4 -3.79 1.69 -9.80
C LYS A 4 -2.43 2.24 -10.26
N TRP A 5 -1.91 1.71 -11.37
CA TRP A 5 -0.65 2.16 -11.97
C TRP A 5 -0.75 3.58 -12.53
N ALA A 6 -1.78 3.84 -13.35
CA ALA A 6 -2.02 5.16 -13.95
C ALA A 6 -2.24 6.24 -12.87
N ASN A 7 -3.02 5.93 -11.84
CA ASN A 7 -3.20 6.82 -10.67
C ASN A 7 -1.88 7.01 -9.91
N GLY A 8 -1.02 6.00 -9.88
CA GLY A 8 0.31 6.10 -9.27
C GLY A 8 1.25 7.06 -9.98
N LEU A 9 1.21 7.08 -11.31
CA LEU A 9 2.01 8.00 -12.13
C LEU A 9 1.60 9.46 -11.94
N LYS A 10 0.29 9.73 -11.81
CA LYS A 10 -0.22 11.09 -11.59
C LYS A 10 0.31 11.75 -10.32
N ARG A 11 0.81 10.98 -9.35
CA ARG A 11 1.34 11.50 -8.08
C ARG A 11 2.77 12.02 -8.18
N VAL A 12 3.47 11.80 -9.28
CA VAL A 12 4.86 12.26 -9.46
C VAL A 12 4.87 13.29 -10.59
N SER A 13 5.10 14.54 -10.26
CA SER A 13 5.28 15.58 -11.29
C SER A 13 6.65 15.45 -11.95
N LEU A 14 6.78 15.98 -13.17
CA LEU A 14 8.06 16.03 -13.88
C LEU A 14 9.13 16.78 -13.08
N GLU A 15 8.75 17.86 -12.39
CA GLU A 15 9.66 18.63 -11.55
C GLU A 15 10.12 17.86 -10.30
N ASP A 16 9.20 17.12 -9.66
CA ASP A 16 9.55 16.21 -8.57
C ASP A 16 10.50 15.11 -9.01
N TRP A 17 10.30 14.58 -10.22
CA TRP A 17 11.18 13.57 -10.79
C TRP A 17 12.58 14.12 -11.05
N LYS A 18 12.71 15.29 -11.71
CA LYS A 18 14.00 15.93 -11.99
C LYS A 18 14.80 16.19 -10.72
N ARG A 19 14.15 16.73 -9.68
CA ARG A 19 14.79 16.99 -8.38
C ARG A 19 15.34 15.71 -7.76
N LYS A 20 14.51 14.66 -7.66
CA LYS A 20 14.93 13.37 -7.07
C LYS A 20 16.04 12.69 -7.88
N ALA A 21 15.99 12.76 -9.21
CA ALA A 21 17.02 12.20 -10.07
C ALA A 21 18.38 12.89 -9.85
N ARG A 22 18.39 14.22 -9.68
CA ARG A 22 19.60 15.00 -9.37
C ARG A 22 20.14 14.71 -7.96
N ASP A 23 19.29 14.82 -6.96
CA ASP A 23 19.74 14.93 -5.56
C ASP A 23 19.96 13.56 -4.90
N ILE A 24 19.18 12.55 -5.31
CA ILE A 24 19.22 11.18 -4.77
C ILE A 24 19.94 10.22 -5.72
N GLY A 25 19.74 10.35 -7.04
CA GLY A 25 20.35 9.44 -8.01
C GLY A 25 21.89 9.49 -8.03
N VAL A 26 22.46 10.64 -7.66
CA VAL A 26 23.91 10.87 -7.63
C VAL A 26 24.54 10.49 -6.27
N ASN A 27 23.80 10.65 -5.17
CA ASN A 27 24.26 10.33 -3.81
C ASN A 27 23.70 8.95 -3.39
N ARG A 28 24.58 7.94 -3.36
CA ARG A 28 24.36 6.50 -3.02
C ARG A 28 23.10 6.13 -2.21
N ILE A 29 22.66 4.88 -2.41
CA ILE A 29 21.47 4.18 -1.83
C ILE A 29 21.05 4.60 -0.41
N ALA A 30 21.99 4.81 0.52
CA ALA A 30 21.69 5.21 1.91
C ALA A 30 20.89 6.53 1.99
N ALA A 31 21.26 7.56 1.22
CA ALA A 31 20.52 8.82 1.18
C ALA A 31 19.11 8.65 0.57
N GLY A 32 18.95 7.66 -0.31
CA GLY A 32 17.66 7.28 -0.89
C GLY A 32 16.72 6.62 0.11
N ILE A 33 17.24 5.92 1.14
CA ILE A 33 16.42 5.31 2.19
C ILE A 33 15.80 6.41 3.07
N ASP A 34 16.61 7.36 3.53
CA ASP A 34 16.13 8.47 4.35
C ASP A 34 15.14 9.35 3.58
N GLY A 35 15.44 9.69 2.32
CA GLY A 35 14.55 10.46 1.45
C GLY A 35 13.26 9.73 1.06
N ALA A 36 13.20 8.40 1.20
CA ALA A 36 12.01 7.61 0.93
C ALA A 36 11.16 7.33 2.18
N LYS A 37 11.68 7.58 3.38
CA LYS A 37 11.02 7.29 4.66
C LYS A 37 9.62 7.87 4.73
N GLU A 38 9.46 9.17 4.43
CA GLU A 38 8.17 9.85 4.47
C GLU A 38 7.14 9.20 3.53
N LYS A 39 7.57 8.76 2.35
CA LYS A 39 6.70 8.07 1.38
C LYS A 39 6.22 6.70 1.90
N VAL A 40 7.06 6.00 2.67
CA VAL A 40 6.70 4.74 3.31
C VAL A 40 5.74 4.98 4.47
N VAL A 41 6.01 5.99 5.31
CA VAL A 41 5.13 6.40 6.42
C VAL A 41 3.75 6.79 5.89
N ALA A 42 3.68 7.67 4.89
CA ALA A 42 2.42 8.08 4.25
C ALA A 42 1.67 6.91 3.60
N PHE A 43 2.38 5.87 3.14
CA PHE A 43 1.71 4.66 2.67
C PHE A 43 1.14 3.84 3.83
N ALA A 44 1.90 3.70 4.93
CA ALA A 44 1.47 2.99 6.12
C ALA A 44 0.21 3.61 6.75
N GLU A 45 0.12 4.95 6.77
CA GLU A 45 -1.06 5.69 7.24
C GLU A 45 -2.35 5.32 6.48
N VAL A 46 -2.25 4.88 5.23
CA VAL A 46 -3.39 4.42 4.43
C VAL A 46 -3.57 2.90 4.56
N LEU A 47 -2.47 2.15 4.55
CA LEU A 47 -2.48 0.68 4.54
C LEU A 47 -2.96 0.11 5.88
N LEU A 48 -2.43 0.60 7.00
CA LEU A 48 -2.70 0.01 8.32
C LEU A 48 -4.19 0.12 8.70
N PRO A 49 -4.86 1.28 8.55
CA PRO A 49 -6.30 1.35 8.84
C PRO A 49 -7.14 0.47 7.91
N HIS A 50 -6.70 0.27 6.66
CA HIS A 50 -7.39 -0.64 5.75
C HIS A 50 -7.22 -2.10 6.18
N ILE A 51 -6.02 -2.51 6.61
CA ILE A 51 -5.79 -3.83 7.20
C ILE A 51 -6.67 -4.02 8.44
N ASP A 52 -6.74 -3.04 9.33
CA ASP A 52 -7.52 -3.13 10.56
C ASP A 52 -9.01 -3.34 10.29
N ARG A 53 -9.60 -2.61 9.32
CA ARG A 53 -10.99 -2.85 8.88
C ARG A 53 -11.19 -4.26 8.33
N GLY A 54 -10.22 -4.79 7.57
CA GLY A 54 -10.26 -6.16 7.06
C GLY A 54 -10.19 -7.19 8.17
N LYS A 55 -9.32 -6.96 9.17
CA LYS A 55 -9.18 -7.81 10.36
C LYS A 55 -10.44 -7.81 11.22
N GLU A 56 -11.06 -6.66 11.41
CA GLU A 56 -12.34 -6.55 12.13
C GLU A 56 -13.44 -7.36 11.44
N LYS A 57 -13.55 -7.27 10.11
CA LYS A 57 -14.50 -8.05 9.33
C LYS A 57 -14.28 -9.56 9.48
N ILE A 58 -13.05 -10.05 9.31
CA ILE A 58 -12.80 -11.49 9.43
C ILE A 58 -12.93 -11.99 10.87
N ARG A 59 -12.69 -11.17 11.90
CA ARG A 59 -12.90 -11.58 13.30
C ARG A 59 -14.36 -11.94 13.59
N ALA A 60 -15.31 -11.32 12.90
CA ALA A 60 -16.73 -11.64 13.03
C ALA A 60 -17.18 -12.89 12.24
N MET A 61 -16.28 -13.49 11.45
CA MET A 61 -16.59 -14.70 10.67
C MET A 61 -16.36 -15.96 11.50
N PRO A 62 -17.08 -17.07 11.24
CA PRO A 62 -16.76 -18.38 11.81
C PRO A 62 -15.31 -18.81 11.50
N ASP A 63 -14.72 -19.67 12.34
CA ASP A 63 -13.35 -20.20 12.19
C ASP A 63 -13.20 -21.67 12.63
N VAL A 64 -14.31 -22.42 12.72
CA VAL A 64 -14.35 -23.78 13.27
C VAL A 64 -13.89 -24.83 12.26
N THR A 65 -14.21 -24.64 10.98
CA THR A 65 -13.91 -25.60 9.91
C THR A 65 -12.80 -25.11 8.98
N LEU A 66 -12.29 -26.00 8.13
CA LEU A 66 -11.38 -25.62 7.05
C LEU A 66 -12.03 -24.62 6.09
N ASP A 67 -13.30 -24.84 5.74
CA ASP A 67 -14.03 -23.97 4.82
C ASP A 67 -14.25 -22.57 5.41
N ASP A 68 -14.48 -22.47 6.72
CA ASP A 68 -14.52 -21.19 7.43
C ASP A 68 -13.20 -20.43 7.29
N ASN A 69 -12.08 -21.12 7.48
CA ASN A 69 -10.75 -20.54 7.37
C ASN A 69 -10.41 -20.11 5.92
N ILE A 70 -10.81 -20.90 4.92
CA ILE A 70 -10.69 -20.52 3.50
C ILE A 70 -11.53 -19.27 3.21
N ASN A 71 -12.75 -19.20 3.75
CA ASN A 71 -13.63 -18.05 3.58
C ASN A 71 -13.05 -16.78 4.21
N ARG A 72 -12.48 -16.87 5.42
CA ARG A 72 -11.77 -15.74 6.09
C ARG A 72 -10.61 -15.24 5.24
N MET A 73 -9.75 -16.15 4.77
CA MET A 73 -8.60 -15.81 3.93
C MET A 73 -9.04 -15.12 2.63
N THR A 74 -9.99 -15.71 1.91
CA THR A 74 -10.46 -15.16 0.64
C THR A 74 -11.17 -13.81 0.82
N SER A 75 -11.94 -13.64 1.89
CA SER A 75 -12.57 -12.37 2.27
C SER A 75 -11.54 -11.28 2.54
N PHE A 76 -10.47 -11.59 3.27
CA PHE A 76 -9.39 -10.64 3.53
C PHE A 76 -8.62 -10.25 2.26
N ILE A 77 -8.30 -11.22 1.39
CA ILE A 77 -7.61 -10.96 0.11
C ILE A 77 -8.47 -10.05 -0.79
N ARG A 78 -9.79 -10.32 -0.87
CA ARG A 78 -10.72 -9.47 -1.63
C ARG A 78 -10.74 -8.05 -1.07
N HIS A 79 -10.86 -7.90 0.25
CA HIS A 79 -10.82 -6.59 0.92
C HIS A 79 -9.53 -5.84 0.57
N MET A 80 -8.36 -6.47 0.71
CA MET A 80 -7.06 -5.87 0.39
C MET A 80 -6.93 -5.43 -1.08
N SER A 81 -7.63 -6.10 -2.01
CA SER A 81 -7.65 -5.71 -3.43
C SER A 81 -8.31 -4.35 -3.66
N GLU A 82 -9.21 -3.92 -2.77
CA GLU A 82 -9.98 -2.69 -2.87
C GLU A 82 -9.20 -1.45 -2.41
N LEU A 83 -8.02 -1.62 -1.80
CA LEU A 83 -7.18 -0.52 -1.36
C LEU A 83 -6.83 0.43 -2.52
N LYS A 84 -7.40 1.63 -2.47
CA LYS A 84 -7.09 2.75 -3.37
C LYS A 84 -6.24 3.77 -2.62
N ARG A 85 -5.23 4.32 -3.32
CA ARG A 85 -4.42 5.45 -2.86
C ARG A 85 -4.80 6.63 -3.75
N THR A 86 -5.58 7.56 -3.22
CA THR A 86 -5.82 8.87 -3.84
C THR A 86 -4.54 9.68 -3.80
#